data_AF-A0A811LH71-F1
#
_entry.id   AF-A0A811LH71-F1
#
_cell.length_a   1.000
_cell.length_b   1.000
_cell.length_c   1.000
_cell.angle_alpha   90.00
_cell.angle_beta   90.00
_cell.angle_gamma   90.00
#
_symmetry.space_group_name_H-M   'P 1'
#
loop_
_entity.id
_entity.type
_entity.pdbx_description
1 polymer ?
#
loop_
_entity_poly.entity_id
_entity_poly.type
_entity_poly.pdbx_seq_one_letter_code
_entity_poly.pdbx_strand_id
1 'polypeptide(L)'
;MKSVNTVIILLYAIHVTSSITSKFKTNLIEPYCSNEAVLQAKLEDGSDNSTESTTFWNTQLLLSLNDTSCFVTRIGPRTTNKHVVKFLRVEHHYGIMGTYEFGVPRIRQACLCDCEDGEDICRLDEYHYKNCTTSPVCYRTLQPYQSNAGCVSSDKLGWFRYEKDNWTVRRGLEKVTKAQHVQVENCKAQRYLSSFDAEQFVLDIGDENKHNFELGNATIEVEPWVKDIRIQDRVIEIVHAEGNALAIFVRTNIRPGVMRHNSQLGDFSGTIQLDSSSNCYMNLTFRDVQGPLQGEVYADDSRNFAELFFHIQAGDQLETIYRSVVSLPASVNSRREVCIHPYGDPQARECRWLEYTSQPLPKPSVRSLWTLDQSECQGCNERGLESFLVNLNPTRWFNGLNSKMEITAFALEMGIMLGVVLVLLLMCLKCIVPLCCCLKWSLKPVTYKASSKKRQLILEKF
;
A
#
# COMPACT_ATOMS: atom_id res chain seq x y z
N MET A 1 -25.27 11.91 8.03
CA MET A 1 -24.88 13.23 8.57
C MET A 1 -24.15 13.98 7.48
N LYS A 2 -24.67 15.15 7.08
CA LYS A 2 -24.12 15.96 5.98
C LYS A 2 -22.75 16.52 6.41
N SER A 3 -21.69 16.11 5.72
CA SER A 3 -20.34 16.67 5.89
C SER A 3 -20.34 18.10 5.37
N VAL A 4 -20.24 19.07 6.27
CA VAL A 4 -20.01 20.47 5.92
C VAL A 4 -18.50 20.62 5.78
N ASN A 5 -18.01 20.59 4.54
CA ASN A 5 -16.63 20.94 4.20
C ASN A 5 -16.42 22.41 4.57
N THR A 6 -15.78 22.64 5.70
CA THR A 6 -15.45 24.00 6.16
C THR A 6 -14.09 24.35 5.57
N VAL A 7 -14.10 25.13 4.49
CA VAL A 7 -12.88 25.78 3.98
C VAL A 7 -12.57 26.92 4.95
N ILE A 8 -11.60 26.70 5.84
CA ILE A 8 -11.10 27.76 6.72
C ILE A 8 -10.10 28.58 5.91
N ILE A 9 -10.58 29.69 5.33
CA ILE A 9 -9.70 30.73 4.81
C ILE A 9 -9.20 31.52 6.02
N LEU A 10 -8.03 31.17 6.54
CA LEU A 10 -7.31 31.99 7.51
C LEU A 10 -6.79 33.25 6.79
N LEU A 11 -7.63 34.27 6.71
CA LEU A 11 -7.22 35.64 6.41
C LEU A 11 -6.40 36.13 7.61
N TYR A 12 -5.08 35.95 7.57
CA TYR A 12 -4.19 36.72 8.42
C TYR A 12 -4.40 38.20 8.08
N ALA A 13 -5.00 38.94 9.00
CA ALA A 13 -4.95 40.39 8.98
C ALA A 13 -3.46 40.78 8.89
N ILE A 14 -3.08 41.44 7.79
CA ILE A 14 -1.75 42.01 7.63
C ILE A 14 -1.61 43.08 8.71
N HIS A 15 -1.03 42.70 9.85
CA HIS A 15 -0.51 43.65 10.81
C HIS A 15 0.71 44.31 10.14
N VAL A 16 0.49 45.47 9.51
CA VAL A 16 1.57 46.36 9.09
C VAL A 16 2.21 46.89 10.37
N THR A 17 3.21 46.17 10.87
CA THR A 17 4.09 46.69 11.91
C THR A 17 5.05 47.66 11.23
N SER A 18 4.88 48.95 11.53
CA SER A 18 5.84 49.99 11.18
C SER A 18 7.09 49.86 12.06
N SER A 19 7.89 48.84 11.80
CA SER A 19 9.16 48.65 12.48
C SER A 19 10.27 49.45 11.79
N ILE A 20 10.66 50.53 12.49
CA ILE A 20 12.02 51.05 12.68
C ILE A 20 13.01 50.73 11.56
N THR A 21 13.47 51.79 10.91
CA THR A 21 14.64 51.85 10.02
C THR A 21 15.87 51.20 10.64
N SER A 22 16.05 49.89 10.45
CA SER A 22 17.37 49.28 10.50
C SER A 22 18.01 49.45 9.13
N LYS A 23 19.16 50.14 9.06
CA LYS A 23 20.02 50.19 7.88
C LYS A 23 20.56 48.78 7.58
N PHE A 24 19.74 47.92 7.00
CA PHE A 24 20.19 46.74 6.29
C PHE A 24 20.62 47.19 4.89
N LYS A 25 21.92 47.45 4.75
CA LYS A 25 22.56 47.60 3.44
C LYS A 25 22.87 46.19 2.91
N THR A 26 21.83 45.38 2.72
CA THR A 26 21.92 44.18 1.89
C THR A 26 21.84 44.64 0.44
N ASN A 27 22.56 43.95 -0.45
CA ASN A 27 22.36 44.07 -1.90
C ASN A 27 20.91 43.67 -2.19
N LEU A 28 19.97 44.60 -2.06
CA LEU A 28 18.57 44.38 -2.34
C LEU A 28 18.45 44.33 -3.86
N ILE A 29 18.49 43.11 -4.41
CA ILE A 29 18.19 42.88 -5.82
C ILE A 29 16.75 43.36 -6.03
N GLU A 30 16.57 44.26 -6.99
CA GLU A 30 15.25 44.80 -7.29
C GLU A 30 14.32 43.65 -7.72
N PRO A 31 13.17 43.46 -7.05
CA PRO A 31 12.27 42.38 -7.39
C PRO A 31 11.66 42.62 -8.77
N TYR A 32 11.56 41.54 -9.55
CA TYR A 32 10.90 41.54 -10.83
C TYR A 32 9.39 41.80 -10.67
N CYS A 33 8.77 42.45 -11.65
CA CYS A 33 7.39 42.92 -11.56
C CYS A 33 6.65 42.34 -12.77
N SER A 34 5.86 41.29 -12.55
CA SER A 34 5.29 40.45 -13.62
C SER A 34 3.88 40.85 -14.06
N ASN A 35 3.07 41.44 -13.19
CA ASN A 35 1.62 41.54 -13.42
C ASN A 35 1.16 42.82 -14.17
N GLU A 36 0.19 42.66 -15.07
CA GLU A 36 -0.38 43.69 -15.93
C GLU A 36 -1.88 43.97 -15.69
N ALA A 37 -2.64 43.01 -15.17
CA ALA A 37 -4.09 43.13 -15.08
C ALA A 37 -4.49 43.89 -13.81
N VAL A 38 -4.61 45.21 -13.97
CA VAL A 38 -4.96 46.11 -12.87
C VAL A 38 -6.24 46.89 -13.18
N LEU A 39 -7.31 46.56 -12.48
CA LEU A 39 -8.51 47.41 -12.48
C LEU A 39 -8.33 48.50 -11.42
N GLN A 40 -8.28 49.76 -11.85
CA GLN A 40 -8.25 50.92 -10.96
C GLN A 40 -9.60 51.61 -10.96
N ALA A 41 -10.23 51.68 -9.79
CA ALA A 41 -11.48 52.41 -9.57
C ALA A 41 -11.25 53.57 -8.59
N LYS A 42 -11.77 54.75 -8.90
CA LYS A 42 -11.86 55.86 -7.96
C LYS A 42 -13.17 55.72 -7.17
N LEU A 43 -13.07 55.73 -5.85
CA LEU A 43 -14.19 55.70 -4.92
C LEU A 43 -14.27 57.06 -4.24
N GLU A 44 -15.46 57.63 -4.18
CA GLU A 44 -15.73 58.87 -3.45
C GLU A 44 -16.72 58.53 -2.34
N ASP A 45 -16.28 58.68 -1.10
CA ASP A 45 -17.12 58.48 0.07
C ASP A 45 -17.65 59.85 0.49
N GLY A 46 -18.93 60.08 0.20
CA GLY A 46 -19.67 61.27 0.57
C GLY A 46 -20.75 60.90 1.57
N SER A 47 -20.65 61.39 2.80
CA SER A 47 -21.81 61.42 3.70
C SER A 47 -22.75 62.51 3.21
N ASP A 48 -24.05 62.20 3.15
CA ASP A 48 -25.11 63.12 2.67
C ASP A 48 -25.13 64.49 3.39
N ASN A 49 -24.40 64.64 4.51
CA ASN A 49 -24.34 65.85 5.32
C ASN A 49 -22.94 66.43 5.55
N SER A 50 -21.87 65.92 4.92
CA SER A 50 -20.52 66.47 5.08
C SER A 50 -19.98 67.11 3.79
N THR A 51 -19.50 68.35 3.88
CA THR A 51 -18.81 69.07 2.79
C THR A 51 -17.43 68.49 2.43
N GLU A 52 -16.97 67.47 3.16
CA GLU A 52 -15.72 66.76 2.90
C GLU A 52 -16.01 65.39 2.28
N SER A 53 -15.82 65.27 0.97
CA SER A 53 -15.77 63.97 0.31
C SER A 53 -14.35 63.41 0.41
N THR A 54 -14.22 62.20 0.94
CA THR A 54 -12.92 61.52 0.98
C THR A 54 -12.78 60.65 -0.26
N THR A 55 -11.73 60.89 -1.04
CA THR A 55 -11.48 60.13 -2.28
C THR A 55 -10.43 59.06 -2.05
N PHE A 56 -10.71 57.86 -2.55
CA PHE A 56 -9.82 56.70 -2.49
C PHE A 56 -9.70 56.06 -3.86
N TRP A 57 -8.62 55.33 -4.08
CA TRP A 57 -8.37 54.51 -5.25
C TRP A 57 -8.32 53.06 -4.81
N ASN A 58 -9.17 52.23 -5.42
CA ASN A 58 -9.11 50.78 -5.27
C ASN A 58 -8.42 50.20 -6.51
N THR A 59 -7.37 49.42 -6.28
CA THR A 59 -6.54 48.80 -7.30
C THR A 59 -6.64 47.30 -7.13
N GLN A 60 -7.33 46.62 -8.03
CA GLN A 60 -7.42 45.17 -8.04
C GLN A 60 -6.21 44.58 -8.76
N LEU A 61 -5.46 43.72 -8.08
CA LEU A 61 -4.31 42.99 -8.59
C LEU A 61 -4.70 41.52 -8.70
N LEU A 62 -4.55 40.92 -9.88
CA LEU A 62 -4.78 39.47 -10.07
C LEU A 62 -3.42 38.74 -10.05
N LEU A 63 -3.07 38.06 -8.96
CA LEU A 63 -1.77 37.39 -8.81
C LEU A 63 -1.89 35.87 -8.94
N SER A 64 -1.16 35.27 -9.86
CA SER A 64 -0.95 33.81 -9.92
C SER A 64 0.15 33.39 -8.95
N LEU A 65 0.24 32.08 -8.67
CA LEU A 65 1.27 31.56 -7.77
C LEU A 65 2.67 31.95 -8.27
N ASN A 66 3.52 32.45 -7.37
CA ASN A 66 4.84 33.03 -7.62
C ASN A 66 4.87 34.37 -8.39
N ASP A 67 3.72 34.97 -8.71
CA ASP A 67 3.68 36.31 -9.31
C ASP A 67 4.04 37.41 -8.31
N THR A 68 4.65 38.46 -8.84
CA THR A 68 5.03 39.67 -8.10
C THR A 68 4.41 40.89 -8.78
N SER A 69 3.59 41.65 -8.04
CA SER A 69 3.08 42.95 -8.49
C SER A 69 3.76 44.09 -7.75
N CYS A 70 4.12 45.11 -8.52
CA CYS A 70 4.79 46.29 -8.04
C CYS A 70 3.97 47.54 -8.33
N PHE A 71 3.81 48.40 -7.33
CA PHE A 71 3.15 49.69 -7.52
C PHE A 71 3.86 50.79 -6.76
N VAL A 72 3.76 52.02 -7.27
CA VAL A 72 4.42 53.20 -6.73
C VAL A 72 3.38 54.22 -6.32
N THR A 73 3.51 54.72 -5.10
CA THR A 73 2.70 55.82 -4.58
C THR A 73 3.58 57.07 -4.51
N ARG A 74 3.15 58.17 -5.14
CA ARG A 74 3.83 59.46 -5.10
C ARG A 74 3.20 60.36 -4.04
N ILE A 75 3.88 60.54 -2.92
CA ILE A 75 3.45 61.45 -1.84
C ILE A 75 4.20 62.76 -2.07
N GLY A 76 3.69 63.66 -2.90
CA GLY A 76 4.37 64.92 -3.25
C GLY A 76 5.49 64.77 -4.31
N PRO A 77 6.25 65.85 -4.60
CA PRO A 77 7.13 65.94 -5.78
C PRO A 77 8.46 65.17 -5.67
N ARG A 78 8.88 64.75 -4.47
CA ARG A 78 10.19 64.10 -4.24
C ARG A 78 10.14 62.74 -3.57
N THR A 79 8.98 62.31 -3.08
CA THR A 79 8.86 61.06 -2.32
C THR A 79 7.99 60.05 -3.05
N THR A 80 8.66 59.05 -3.62
CA THR A 80 8.05 57.89 -4.26
C THR A 80 8.31 56.65 -3.42
N ASN A 81 7.25 55.99 -2.96
CA ASN A 81 7.37 54.71 -2.27
C ASN A 81 7.03 53.59 -3.23
N LYS A 82 7.94 52.62 -3.38
CA LYS A 82 7.72 51.39 -4.16
C LYS A 82 7.21 50.30 -3.21
N HIS A 83 6.09 49.69 -3.58
CA HIS A 83 5.46 48.59 -2.88
C HIS A 83 5.51 47.34 -3.75
N VAL A 84 5.69 46.19 -3.12
CA VAL A 84 5.86 44.90 -3.78
C VAL A 84 5.00 43.88 -3.06
N VAL A 85 4.12 43.20 -3.79
CA VAL A 85 3.25 42.14 -3.29
C VAL A 85 3.56 40.89 -4.09
N LYS A 86 3.95 39.81 -3.40
CA LYS A 86 4.31 38.53 -4.02
C LYS A 86 3.43 37.41 -3.49
N PHE A 87 2.90 36.60 -4.39
CA PHE A 87 2.13 35.41 -4.02
C PHE A 87 3.07 34.22 -3.84
N LEU A 88 3.48 33.96 -2.60
CA LEU A 88 4.56 33.02 -2.31
C LEU A 88 4.18 31.54 -2.35
N ARG A 89 3.01 31.18 -1.82
CA ARG A 89 2.61 29.77 -1.64
C ARG A 89 1.11 29.62 -1.44
N VAL A 90 0.59 28.47 -1.87
CA VAL A 90 -0.75 27.96 -1.54
C VAL A 90 -0.58 26.66 -0.77
N GLU A 91 -1.33 26.54 0.32
CA GLU A 91 -1.30 25.37 1.20
C GLU A 91 -2.71 24.87 1.47
N HIS A 92 -2.89 23.56 1.41
CA HIS A 92 -4.07 22.90 1.97
C HIS A 92 -3.70 22.20 3.26
N HIS A 93 -4.45 22.48 4.32
CA HIS A 93 -4.27 21.88 5.63
C HIS A 93 -5.40 20.87 5.88
N TYR A 94 -5.06 19.59 5.88
CA TYR A 94 -6.02 18.50 6.14
C TYR A 94 -5.87 18.02 7.57
N GLY A 95 -6.95 18.10 8.35
CA GLY A 95 -6.99 17.55 9.71
C GLY A 95 -6.94 16.01 9.69
N ILE A 96 -6.02 15.43 10.46
CA ILE A 96 -5.87 13.98 10.59
C ILE A 96 -6.95 13.47 11.55
N MET A 97 -7.91 12.71 11.00
CA MET A 97 -9.03 12.16 11.77
C MET A 97 -8.73 10.78 12.40
N GLY A 98 -7.68 10.10 11.94
CA GLY A 98 -7.27 8.81 12.47
C GLY A 98 -5.87 8.44 12.03
N THR A 99 -5.08 7.91 12.96
CA THR A 99 -3.72 7.43 12.74
C THR A 99 -3.64 5.97 13.17
N TYR A 100 -3.04 5.12 12.36
CA TYR A 100 -2.71 3.74 12.73
C TYR A 100 -1.43 3.31 12.04
N GLU A 101 -0.64 2.50 12.72
CA GLU A 101 0.55 1.88 12.15
C GLU A 101 0.17 0.54 11.53
N PHE A 102 0.63 0.30 10.30
CA PHE A 102 0.40 -0.94 9.58
C PHE A 102 1.68 -1.41 8.90
N GLY A 103 1.72 -2.69 8.57
CA GLY A 103 2.86 -3.32 7.92
C GLY A 103 2.41 -4.27 6.83
N VAL A 104 3.36 -4.71 6.02
CA VAL A 104 3.16 -5.79 5.05
C VAL A 104 3.52 -7.11 5.75
N PRO A 105 2.56 -8.01 6.01
CA PRO A 105 2.84 -9.24 6.73
C PRO A 105 3.56 -10.25 5.85
N ARG A 106 4.49 -10.98 6.46
CA ARG A 106 5.03 -12.23 5.91
C ARG A 106 4.17 -13.39 6.42
N ILE A 107 3.52 -14.08 5.49
CA ILE A 107 2.59 -15.16 5.78
C ILE A 107 3.28 -16.49 5.46
N ARG A 108 3.31 -17.37 6.46
CA ARG A 108 3.69 -18.77 6.31
C ARG A 108 2.48 -19.63 6.66
N GLN A 109 2.17 -20.59 5.80
CA GLN A 109 1.04 -21.50 5.98
C GLN A 109 1.57 -22.90 6.22
N ALA A 110 1.04 -23.58 7.25
CA ALA A 110 1.34 -24.97 7.54
C ALA A 110 0.03 -25.69 7.78
N CYS A 111 -0.31 -26.64 6.91
CA CYS A 111 -1.58 -27.36 6.98
C CYS A 111 -1.34 -28.83 7.31
N LEU A 112 -2.23 -29.42 8.10
CA LEU A 112 -2.24 -30.85 8.41
C LEU A 112 -3.51 -31.45 7.84
N CYS A 113 -3.41 -32.67 7.31
CA CYS A 113 -4.55 -33.42 6.83
C CYS A 113 -4.73 -34.70 7.65
N ASP A 114 -5.97 -34.92 8.10
CA ASP A 114 -6.41 -36.08 8.86
C ASP A 114 -7.40 -36.90 8.02
N CYS A 115 -7.20 -38.21 7.96
CA CYS A 115 -8.04 -39.15 7.22
C CYS A 115 -9.14 -39.71 8.12
N GLU A 116 -10.26 -40.18 7.55
CA GLU A 116 -11.42 -40.77 8.29
C GLU A 116 -11.08 -41.93 9.27
N ASP A 117 -9.85 -42.46 9.27
CA ASP A 117 -9.40 -43.49 10.23
C ASP A 117 -8.14 -43.07 11.02
N GLY A 118 -7.83 -41.77 11.10
CA GLY A 118 -6.72 -41.21 11.88
C GLY A 118 -7.09 -40.98 13.35
N GLU A 119 -6.09 -40.73 14.20
CA GLU A 119 -6.36 -40.08 15.49
C GLU A 119 -6.95 -38.70 15.15
N ASP A 120 -8.11 -38.32 15.69
CA ASP A 120 -8.76 -37.01 15.46
C ASP A 120 -7.79 -35.84 15.77
N ILE A 121 -6.90 -35.50 14.83
CA ILE A 121 -5.82 -34.51 14.96
C ILE A 121 -6.35 -33.16 14.48
N CYS A 122 -7.28 -33.14 13.53
CA CYS A 122 -7.90 -31.93 12.98
C CYS A 122 -9.25 -31.61 13.63
N ARG A 123 -9.27 -31.35 14.94
CA ARG A 123 -10.52 -31.10 15.69
C ARG A 123 -11.07 -29.69 15.56
N LEU A 124 -12.40 -29.57 15.62
CA LEU A 124 -13.12 -28.30 15.52
C LEU A 124 -12.84 -27.35 16.69
N ASP A 125 -12.73 -27.88 17.90
CA ASP A 125 -12.40 -27.10 19.11
C ASP A 125 -10.97 -26.56 19.12
N GLU A 126 -10.05 -27.22 18.44
CA GLU A 126 -8.62 -26.84 18.43
C GLU A 126 -8.23 -25.91 17.27
N TYR A 127 -8.91 -25.99 16.12
CA TYR A 127 -8.51 -25.30 14.90
C TYR A 127 -9.51 -24.23 14.42
N HIS A 128 -10.80 -24.35 14.71
CA HIS A 128 -11.78 -23.39 14.22
C HIS A 128 -11.77 -22.11 15.07
N TYR A 129 -11.40 -20.98 14.45
CA TYR A 129 -11.33 -19.68 15.12
C TYR A 129 -10.48 -19.71 16.40
N LYS A 130 -9.25 -20.24 16.30
CA LYS A 130 -8.28 -20.25 17.41
C LYS A 130 -6.98 -19.55 17.03
N ASN A 131 -6.25 -19.08 18.05
CA ASN A 131 -4.88 -18.61 17.89
C ASN A 131 -3.90 -19.78 18.09
N CYS A 132 -2.75 -19.74 17.44
CA CYS A 132 -1.65 -20.67 17.68
C CYS A 132 -0.49 -20.01 18.45
N THR A 133 0.42 -20.83 18.95
CA THR A 133 1.56 -20.41 19.79
C THR A 133 2.90 -20.41 19.05
N THR A 134 2.93 -20.79 17.77
CA THR A 134 4.15 -20.93 16.97
C THR A 134 4.74 -19.60 16.52
N SER A 135 3.97 -18.52 16.53
CA SER A 135 4.40 -17.18 16.12
C SER A 135 3.63 -16.10 16.91
N PRO A 136 4.20 -14.89 17.12
CA PRO A 136 3.52 -13.77 17.79
C PRO A 136 2.18 -13.37 17.16
N VAL A 137 1.99 -13.64 15.86
CA VAL A 137 0.70 -13.53 15.16
C VAL A 137 0.42 -14.82 14.44
N CYS A 138 -0.45 -15.64 15.02
CA CYS A 138 -0.72 -16.98 14.52
C CYS A 138 -2.20 -17.32 14.68
N TYR A 139 -2.83 -17.71 13.58
CA TYR A 139 -4.24 -18.11 13.53
C TYR A 139 -4.35 -19.53 13.01
N ARG A 140 -5.24 -20.31 13.63
CA ARG A 140 -5.64 -21.63 13.15
C ARG A 140 -6.95 -21.51 12.41
N THR A 141 -7.05 -22.29 11.34
CA THR A 141 -8.23 -22.39 10.49
C THR A 141 -8.55 -23.87 10.32
N LEU A 142 -9.82 -24.25 10.40
CA LEU A 142 -10.28 -25.61 10.08
C LEU A 142 -11.06 -25.57 8.78
N GLN A 143 -10.80 -26.54 7.90
CA GLN A 143 -11.48 -26.68 6.62
C GLN A 143 -12.11 -28.08 6.51
N PRO A 144 -13.31 -28.30 7.09
CA PRO A 144 -13.90 -29.63 7.20
C PRO A 144 -14.56 -30.13 5.90
N TYR A 145 -14.90 -29.23 4.96
CA TYR A 145 -15.51 -29.56 3.67
C TYR A 145 -14.96 -28.63 2.57
N GLN A 146 -14.48 -29.19 1.45
CA GLN A 146 -14.04 -28.48 0.24
C GLN A 146 -15.05 -28.82 -0.87
N SER A 147 -15.63 -27.97 -1.74
CA SER A 147 -15.53 -26.57 -2.20
C SER A 147 -16.93 -25.89 -2.12
N ASN A 148 -17.19 -24.59 -2.37
CA ASN A 148 -16.97 -23.79 -3.57
C ASN A 148 -16.89 -22.26 -3.25
N ALA A 149 -16.21 -21.52 -4.13
CA ALA A 149 -15.57 -20.21 -3.91
C ALA A 149 -16.48 -18.98 -3.62
N GLY A 150 -15.85 -17.99 -2.97
CA GLY A 150 -16.17 -16.56 -3.09
C GLY A 150 -16.87 -15.95 -1.88
N CYS A 151 -16.11 -15.34 -0.96
CA CYS A 151 -16.55 -14.15 -0.20
C CYS A 151 -15.47 -13.52 0.72
N VAL A 152 -15.30 -12.21 0.53
CA VAL A 152 -14.65 -11.17 1.35
C VAL A 152 -13.13 -11.11 1.27
N SER A 153 -12.72 -10.08 0.54
CA SER A 153 -11.39 -9.88 0.03
C SER A 153 -10.64 -8.83 0.88
N SER A 154 -9.34 -9.08 1.08
CA SER A 154 -8.44 -8.25 1.90
C SER A 154 -7.68 -7.27 1.01
N ASP A 155 -8.39 -6.57 0.12
CA ASP A 155 -7.80 -5.98 -1.09
C ASP A 155 -7.12 -4.62 -0.89
N LYS A 156 -6.83 -4.25 0.36
CA LYS A 156 -6.29 -2.92 0.68
C LYS A 156 -5.31 -2.98 1.82
N LEU A 157 -4.23 -2.21 1.74
CA LEU A 157 -3.28 -2.01 2.83
C LEU A 157 -3.97 -1.64 4.15
N GLY A 158 -3.35 -2.02 5.28
CA GLY A 158 -3.83 -1.67 6.62
C GLY A 158 -4.68 -2.72 7.33
N TRP A 159 -4.72 -3.95 6.83
CA TRP A 159 -5.35 -5.09 7.52
C TRP A 159 -4.46 -5.72 8.60
N PHE A 160 -3.14 -5.57 8.50
CA PHE A 160 -2.13 -5.94 9.51
C PHE A 160 -1.65 -4.68 10.24
N ARG A 161 -1.96 -4.57 11.53
CA ARG A 161 -1.82 -3.34 12.33
C ARG A 161 -0.99 -3.57 13.57
N TYR A 162 -0.27 -2.53 14.01
CA TYR A 162 0.40 -2.54 15.29
C TYR A 162 -0.55 -1.96 16.36
N GLU A 163 -0.93 -2.80 17.33
CA GLU A 163 -1.84 -2.43 18.42
C GLU A 163 -1.32 -3.03 19.74
N LYS A 164 -1.20 -2.21 20.79
CA LYS A 164 -0.77 -2.65 22.15
C LYS A 164 0.55 -3.43 22.15
N ASP A 165 1.58 -2.85 21.53
CA ASP A 165 2.92 -3.41 21.41
C ASP A 165 3.01 -4.75 20.64
N ASN A 166 1.96 -5.16 19.94
CA ASN A 166 1.98 -6.36 19.09
C ASN A 166 1.35 -6.09 17.72
N TRP A 167 1.85 -6.81 16.72
CA TRP A 167 1.21 -6.85 15.41
C TRP A 167 -0.04 -7.73 15.48
N THR A 168 -1.12 -7.35 14.81
CA THR A 168 -2.35 -8.13 14.76
C THR A 168 -3.05 -7.97 13.41
N VAL A 169 -3.80 -8.99 12.99
CA VAL A 169 -4.73 -8.84 11.86
C VAL A 169 -6.08 -8.39 12.41
N ARG A 170 -6.61 -7.26 11.91
CA ARG A 170 -7.91 -6.74 12.36
C ARG A 170 -9.01 -7.74 12.02
N ARG A 171 -9.67 -8.30 13.05
CA ARG A 171 -10.62 -9.43 12.92
C ARG A 171 -9.96 -10.66 12.26
N GLY A 172 -8.69 -10.92 12.57
CA GLY A 172 -7.88 -11.98 11.94
C GLY A 172 -8.52 -13.35 11.98
N LEU A 173 -9.16 -13.71 13.08
CA LEU A 173 -9.86 -14.98 13.24
C LEU A 173 -10.88 -15.25 12.12
N GLU A 174 -11.75 -14.27 11.86
CA GLU A 174 -12.78 -14.37 10.82
C GLU A 174 -12.20 -14.18 9.41
N LYS A 175 -11.27 -13.23 9.26
CA LYS A 175 -10.74 -12.84 7.95
C LYS A 175 -9.74 -13.84 7.39
N VAL A 176 -8.84 -14.36 8.22
CA VAL A 176 -7.84 -15.37 7.80
C VAL A 176 -8.53 -16.66 7.43
N THR A 177 -9.52 -17.11 8.20
CA THR A 177 -10.29 -18.32 7.89
C THR A 177 -11.04 -18.20 6.55
N LYS A 178 -11.49 -17.00 6.19
CA LYS A 178 -12.16 -16.74 4.90
C LYS A 178 -11.20 -16.53 3.74
N ALA A 179 -10.05 -15.89 3.98
CA ALA A 179 -9.05 -15.62 2.96
C ALA A 179 -8.21 -16.85 2.61
N GLN A 180 -7.97 -17.74 3.58
CA GLN A 180 -7.17 -18.95 3.38
C GLN A 180 -7.97 -20.05 2.72
N HIS A 181 -7.53 -20.48 1.53
CA HIS A 181 -8.09 -21.59 0.79
C HIS A 181 -7.04 -22.70 0.69
N VAL A 182 -7.39 -23.90 1.15
CA VAL A 182 -6.49 -25.05 1.17
C VAL A 182 -7.18 -26.23 0.52
N GLN A 183 -6.57 -26.78 -0.52
CA GLN A 183 -7.04 -27.98 -1.20
C GLN A 183 -6.02 -29.11 -0.97
N VAL A 184 -6.46 -30.22 -0.38
CA VAL A 184 -5.59 -31.37 -0.16
C VAL A 184 -5.32 -32.07 -1.50
N GLU A 185 -4.05 -32.25 -1.85
CA GLU A 185 -3.63 -33.04 -3.02
C GLU A 185 -3.44 -34.50 -2.61
N ASN A 186 -2.66 -34.74 -1.56
CA ASN A 186 -2.39 -36.08 -1.04
C ASN A 186 -2.22 -36.04 0.48
N CYS A 187 -3.26 -36.52 1.18
CA CYS A 187 -3.29 -36.53 2.64
C CYS A 187 -2.21 -37.43 3.27
N LYS A 188 -1.94 -38.60 2.68
CA LYS A 188 -0.89 -39.51 3.19
C LYS A 188 0.51 -38.90 3.07
N ALA A 189 0.76 -38.16 2.00
CA ALA A 189 2.02 -37.46 1.78
C ALA A 189 2.06 -36.07 2.45
N GLN A 190 0.99 -35.65 3.15
CA GLN A 190 0.82 -34.31 3.72
C GLN A 190 1.06 -33.19 2.68
N ARG A 191 0.59 -33.41 1.44
CA ARG A 191 0.71 -32.45 0.33
C ARG A 191 -0.60 -31.71 0.11
N TYR A 192 -0.53 -30.39 0.04
CA TYR A 192 -1.68 -29.51 -0.15
C TYR A 192 -1.34 -28.33 -1.07
N LEU A 193 -2.37 -27.85 -1.76
CA LEU A 193 -2.37 -26.58 -2.45
C LEU A 193 -2.94 -25.53 -1.50
N SER A 194 -2.19 -24.46 -1.25
CA SER A 194 -2.64 -23.34 -0.44
C SER A 194 -2.66 -22.07 -1.27
N SER A 195 -3.72 -21.28 -1.11
CA SER A 195 -3.79 -19.91 -1.60
C SER A 195 -4.33 -19.01 -0.50
N PHE A 196 -3.97 -17.74 -0.59
CA PHE A 196 -4.42 -16.72 0.34
C PHE A 196 -5.03 -15.57 -0.47
N ASP A 197 -6.35 -15.42 -0.33
CA ASP A 197 -7.16 -14.41 -1.01
C ASP A 197 -7.06 -13.07 -0.27
N ALA A 198 -5.90 -12.45 -0.42
CA ALA A 198 -5.59 -11.13 0.10
C ALA A 198 -4.72 -10.38 -0.89
N GLU A 199 -4.53 -9.09 -0.65
CA GLU A 199 -3.52 -8.29 -1.33
C GLU A 199 -2.51 -7.76 -0.31
N GLN A 200 -1.30 -7.42 -0.79
CA GLN A 200 -0.26 -6.73 -0.03
C GLN A 200 0.33 -7.57 1.10
N PHE A 201 0.97 -8.68 0.74
CA PHE A 201 1.65 -9.60 1.65
C PHE A 201 2.87 -10.24 1.00
N VAL A 202 3.69 -10.91 1.81
CA VAL A 202 4.79 -11.75 1.35
C VAL A 202 4.49 -13.20 1.73
N LEU A 203 4.50 -14.11 0.77
CA LEU A 203 4.37 -15.55 1.01
C LEU A 203 5.74 -16.18 1.21
N ASP A 204 5.86 -16.95 2.28
CA ASP A 204 7.02 -17.79 2.55
C ASP A 204 6.74 -19.21 2.02
N ILE A 205 7.47 -19.65 0.98
CA ILE A 205 7.32 -20.98 0.38
C ILE A 205 8.68 -21.68 0.44
N GLY A 206 8.86 -22.56 1.42
CA GLY A 206 10.16 -23.18 1.68
C GLY A 206 11.24 -22.12 2.01
N ASP A 207 12.27 -22.04 1.17
CA ASP A 207 13.36 -21.04 1.28
C ASP A 207 13.14 -19.80 0.39
N GLU A 208 12.09 -19.76 -0.42
CA GLU A 208 11.81 -18.65 -1.34
C GLU A 208 10.69 -17.71 -0.83
N ASN A 209 10.96 -16.41 -0.85
CA ASN A 209 9.97 -15.37 -0.56
C ASN A 209 9.28 -14.93 -1.86
N LYS A 210 7.97 -15.12 -1.95
CA LYS A 210 7.16 -14.54 -3.03
C LYS A 210 6.49 -13.25 -2.57
N HIS A 211 6.84 -12.15 -3.21
CA HIS A 211 6.26 -10.84 -2.93
C HIS A 211 4.92 -10.68 -3.67
N ASN A 212 3.86 -10.37 -2.93
CA ASN A 212 2.54 -10.07 -3.48
C ASN A 212 2.05 -8.71 -2.93
N PHE A 213 2.85 -7.68 -3.18
CA PHE A 213 2.55 -6.31 -2.76
C PHE A 213 3.05 -5.31 -3.81
N GLU A 214 2.36 -4.18 -3.92
CA GLU A 214 2.73 -3.05 -4.78
C GLU A 214 2.47 -1.77 -3.97
N LEU A 215 3.54 -1.08 -3.56
CA LEU A 215 3.45 0.07 -2.65
C LEU A 215 3.07 1.39 -3.36
N GLY A 216 2.93 1.35 -4.69
CA GLY A 216 2.74 2.53 -5.52
C GLY A 216 3.96 3.46 -5.49
N ASN A 217 3.82 4.61 -6.14
CA ASN A 217 4.81 5.68 -6.13
C ASN A 217 4.39 6.78 -5.14
N ALA A 218 5.33 7.61 -4.70
CA ALA A 218 5.01 8.74 -3.84
C ALA A 218 4.13 9.75 -4.60
N THR A 219 3.13 10.33 -3.93
CA THR A 219 2.22 11.30 -4.56
C THR A 219 2.96 12.48 -5.19
N ILE A 220 4.06 12.93 -4.59
CA ILE A 220 4.92 14.02 -5.11
C ILE A 220 5.53 13.67 -6.47
N GLU A 221 5.76 12.39 -6.76
CA GLU A 221 6.36 11.93 -8.02
C GLU A 221 5.32 11.74 -9.13
N VAL A 222 4.07 11.48 -8.76
CA VAL A 222 2.98 11.15 -9.68
C VAL A 222 2.12 12.36 -10.02
N GLU A 223 1.90 13.25 -9.05
CA GLU A 223 0.96 14.38 -9.15
C GLU A 223 1.73 15.70 -9.39
N PRO A 224 1.76 16.25 -10.62
CA PRO A 224 2.59 17.42 -10.93
C PRO A 224 2.21 18.70 -10.17
N TRP A 225 0.95 18.80 -9.72
CA TRP A 225 0.45 19.95 -8.96
C TRP A 225 0.90 19.94 -7.49
N VAL A 226 1.45 18.83 -6.99
CA VAL A 226 1.94 18.69 -5.61
C VAL A 226 3.42 19.03 -5.57
N LYS A 227 3.77 20.12 -4.88
CA LYS A 227 5.18 20.52 -4.69
C LYS A 227 5.83 19.80 -3.53
N ASP A 228 5.12 19.71 -2.41
CA ASP A 228 5.63 19.16 -1.15
C ASP A 228 4.47 18.67 -0.28
N ILE A 229 4.72 17.64 0.52
CA ILE A 229 3.75 17.10 1.50
C ILE A 229 4.46 17.04 2.85
N ARG A 230 3.95 17.79 3.82
CA ARG A 230 4.49 17.84 5.17
C ARG A 230 3.48 17.25 6.13
N ILE A 231 3.91 16.22 6.86
CA ILE A 231 3.09 15.57 7.88
C ILE A 231 3.52 16.14 9.24
N GLN A 232 2.60 16.86 9.88
CA GLN A 232 2.71 17.28 11.28
C GLN A 232 1.74 16.43 12.13
N ASP A 233 1.79 16.55 13.46
CA ASP A 233 1.07 15.66 14.39
C ASP A 233 -0.43 15.51 14.11
N ARG A 234 -1.11 16.58 13.70
CA ARG A 234 -2.58 16.60 13.48
C ARG A 234 -3.00 17.13 12.12
N VAL A 235 -2.05 17.55 11.31
CA VAL A 235 -2.32 18.25 10.05
C VAL A 235 -1.36 17.75 9.00
N ILE A 236 -1.91 17.44 7.82
CA ILE A 236 -1.14 17.23 6.60
C ILE A 236 -1.20 18.54 5.82
N GLU A 237 -0.04 19.15 5.61
CA GLU A 237 0.14 20.35 4.80
C GLU A 237 0.55 19.92 3.39
N ILE A 238 -0.29 20.21 2.41
CA ILE A 238 0.02 20.02 0.98
C ILE A 238 0.38 21.38 0.40
N VAL A 239 1.63 21.53 -0.05
CA VAL A 239 2.12 22.72 -0.75
C VAL A 239 1.91 22.52 -2.24
N HIS A 240 1.24 23.48 -2.87
CA HIS A 240 0.92 23.40 -4.29
C HIS A 240 2.10 23.90 -5.14
N ALA A 241 2.36 23.21 -6.25
CA ALA A 241 3.28 23.66 -7.30
C ALA A 241 2.60 24.67 -8.23
N GLU A 242 1.29 24.53 -8.42
CA GLU A 242 0.45 25.34 -9.29
C GLU A 242 -0.82 25.78 -8.55
N GLY A 243 -1.38 26.94 -8.89
CA GLY A 243 -2.56 27.44 -8.19
C GLY A 243 -3.30 28.53 -8.95
N ASN A 244 -4.59 28.67 -8.63
CA ASN A 244 -5.43 29.70 -9.21
C ASN A 244 -4.99 31.10 -8.79
N ALA A 245 -5.23 32.07 -9.67
CA ALA A 245 -4.93 33.45 -9.36
C ALA A 245 -5.84 34.01 -8.24
N LEU A 246 -5.25 34.82 -7.37
CA LEU A 246 -5.93 35.54 -6.30
C LEU A 246 -6.17 36.99 -6.69
N ALA A 247 -7.39 37.47 -6.45
CA ALA A 247 -7.71 38.89 -6.56
C ALA A 247 -7.38 39.60 -5.23
N ILE A 248 -6.39 40.48 -5.26
CA ILE A 248 -5.99 41.33 -4.13
C ILE A 248 -6.46 42.76 -4.38
N PHE A 249 -7.17 43.34 -3.43
CA PHE A 249 -7.66 44.72 -3.52
C PHE A 249 -6.79 45.65 -2.68
N VAL A 250 -6.09 46.57 -3.33
CA VAL A 250 -5.24 47.56 -2.68
C VAL A 250 -5.96 48.90 -2.66
N ARG A 251 -6.34 49.36 -1.47
CA ARG A 251 -6.96 50.67 -1.24
C ARG A 251 -5.90 51.71 -0.89
N THR A 252 -5.89 52.82 -1.63
CA THR A 252 -4.95 53.94 -1.45
C THR A 252 -5.69 55.28 -1.48
N ASN A 253 -5.12 56.32 -0.90
CA ASN A 253 -5.65 57.70 -0.97
C ASN A 253 -5.19 58.45 -2.23
N ILE A 254 -4.21 57.92 -2.96
CA ILE A 254 -3.64 58.48 -4.18
C ILE A 254 -3.58 57.40 -5.25
N ARG A 255 -3.74 57.78 -6.52
CA ARG A 255 -3.69 56.83 -7.64
C ARG A 255 -2.28 56.19 -7.70
N PRO A 256 -2.15 54.87 -7.52
CA PRO A 256 -0.86 54.22 -7.60
C PRO A 256 -0.45 54.02 -9.07
N GLY A 257 0.82 54.21 -9.37
CA GLY A 257 1.41 53.85 -10.67
C GLY A 257 1.87 52.40 -10.64
N VAL A 258 1.37 51.57 -11.56
CA VAL A 258 1.78 50.16 -11.67
C VAL A 258 3.07 50.08 -12.49
N MET A 259 4.01 49.24 -12.05
CA MET A 259 5.28 49.02 -12.76
C MET A 259 5.38 47.57 -13.21
N ARG A 260 5.98 47.38 -14.39
CA ARG A 260 6.24 46.07 -14.99
C ARG A 260 7.65 46.00 -15.56
N HIS A 261 8.22 44.80 -15.57
CA HIS A 261 9.43 44.49 -16.30
C HIS A 261 9.09 43.65 -17.53
N ASN A 262 9.92 43.71 -18.57
CA ASN A 262 9.79 42.84 -19.73
C ASN A 262 10.33 41.46 -19.38
N SER A 263 9.67 40.41 -19.86
CA SER A 263 10.16 39.04 -19.72
C SER A 263 11.26 38.75 -20.73
N GLN A 264 12.02 37.69 -20.47
CA GLN A 264 13.08 37.21 -21.34
C GLN A 264 12.93 35.71 -21.55
N LEU A 265 13.23 35.27 -22.76
CA LEU A 265 13.24 33.88 -23.17
C LEU A 265 14.41 33.68 -24.15
N GLY A 266 15.33 32.78 -23.82
CA GLY A 266 16.41 32.38 -24.73
C GLY A 266 16.00 31.26 -25.68
N ASP A 267 15.64 30.09 -25.13
CA ASP A 267 15.16 28.95 -25.90
C ASP A 267 14.24 28.06 -25.03
N PHE A 268 13.46 27.17 -25.65
CA PHE A 268 12.71 26.13 -24.94
C PHE A 268 12.73 24.78 -25.66
N SER A 269 12.54 23.71 -24.92
CA SER A 269 12.42 22.34 -25.44
C SER A 269 11.40 21.58 -24.62
N GLY A 270 10.82 20.52 -25.18
CA GLY A 270 9.86 19.73 -24.41
C GLY A 270 9.30 18.54 -25.15
N THR A 271 8.39 17.83 -24.47
CA THR A 271 7.67 16.67 -25.01
C THR A 271 6.25 16.65 -24.47
N ILE A 272 5.31 16.14 -25.24
CA ILE A 272 3.93 15.89 -24.82
C ILE A 272 3.85 14.44 -24.33
N GLN A 273 3.35 14.24 -23.10
CA GLN A 273 3.33 12.94 -22.46
C GLN A 273 1.92 12.61 -21.97
N LEU A 274 1.46 11.40 -22.31
CA LEU A 274 0.36 10.72 -21.64
C LEU A 274 0.96 9.63 -20.75
N ASP A 275 0.91 9.85 -19.44
CA ASP A 275 1.52 8.95 -18.46
C ASP A 275 0.65 7.71 -18.16
N SER A 276 1.22 6.80 -17.37
CA SER A 276 0.57 5.57 -16.90
C SER A 276 -0.62 5.81 -15.97
N SER A 277 -0.79 7.03 -15.45
CA SER A 277 -1.90 7.47 -14.61
C SER A 277 -2.98 8.21 -15.42
N SER A 278 -2.85 8.24 -16.76
CA SER A 278 -3.73 8.98 -17.68
C SER A 278 -3.65 10.50 -17.57
N ASN A 279 -2.60 11.06 -16.99
CA ASN A 279 -2.33 12.49 -17.05
C ASN A 279 -1.74 12.85 -18.41
N CYS A 280 -2.36 13.80 -19.09
CA CYS A 280 -1.86 14.38 -20.32
C CYS A 280 -1.23 15.74 -20.01
N TYR A 281 0.06 15.92 -20.28
CA TYR A 281 0.77 17.15 -20.00
C TYR A 281 1.95 17.38 -20.95
N MET A 282 2.39 18.63 -21.05
CA MET A 282 3.64 19.00 -21.70
C MET A 282 4.71 19.18 -20.64
N ASN A 283 5.85 18.53 -20.82
CA ASN A 283 7.03 18.76 -20.01
C ASN A 283 7.95 19.73 -20.77
N LEU A 284 8.05 20.96 -20.30
CA LEU A 284 8.78 22.05 -20.93
C LEU A 284 10.03 22.40 -20.12
N THR A 285 11.14 22.59 -20.82
CA THR A 285 12.40 23.07 -20.27
C THR A 285 12.81 24.34 -21.02
N PHE A 286 12.85 25.44 -20.29
CA PHE A 286 13.23 26.77 -20.75
C PHE A 286 14.70 27.02 -20.45
N ARG A 287 15.33 27.86 -21.28
CA ARG A 287 16.72 28.31 -21.12
C ARG A 287 16.78 29.83 -21.12
N ASP A 288 17.61 30.36 -20.23
CA ASP A 288 17.84 31.81 -20.06
C ASP A 288 16.53 32.59 -20.00
N VAL A 289 15.69 32.22 -19.04
CA VAL A 289 14.31 32.71 -18.92
C VAL A 289 14.14 33.59 -17.68
N GLN A 290 13.32 34.63 -17.80
CA GLN A 290 12.96 35.49 -16.68
C GLN A 290 11.53 36.01 -16.86
N GLY A 291 10.72 35.93 -15.80
CA GLY A 291 9.38 36.51 -15.78
C GLY A 291 8.28 35.66 -16.44
N PRO A 292 7.09 36.24 -16.66
CA PRO A 292 5.95 35.57 -17.25
C PRO A 292 6.15 35.27 -18.73
N LEU A 293 5.76 34.07 -19.13
CA LEU A 293 5.70 33.60 -20.51
C LEU A 293 4.26 33.22 -20.84
N GLN A 294 3.86 33.50 -22.07
CA GLN A 294 2.59 33.08 -22.60
C GLN A 294 2.84 32.08 -23.72
N GLY A 295 1.99 31.06 -23.79
CA GLY A 295 2.14 29.96 -24.73
C GLY A 295 0.84 29.66 -25.44
N GLU A 296 0.98 29.27 -26.70
CA GLU A 296 -0.11 28.94 -27.61
C GLU A 296 0.19 27.57 -28.24
N VAL A 297 -0.81 26.69 -28.26
CA VAL A 297 -0.70 25.35 -28.83
C VAL A 297 -1.53 25.26 -30.10
N TYR A 298 -0.90 24.80 -31.18
CA TYR A 298 -1.48 24.66 -32.50
C TYR A 298 -1.50 23.20 -32.94
N ALA A 299 -2.61 22.79 -33.56
CA ALA A 299 -2.75 21.46 -34.16
C ALA A 299 -1.93 21.26 -35.43
N ASP A 300 -1.72 22.34 -36.18
CA ASP A 300 -1.26 22.29 -37.56
C ASP A 300 -0.40 23.52 -37.90
N ASP A 301 0.43 23.40 -38.94
CA ASP A 301 1.37 24.45 -39.40
C ASP A 301 0.66 25.74 -39.85
N SER A 302 -0.64 25.64 -40.18
CA SER A 302 -1.41 26.79 -40.64
C SER A 302 -1.60 27.87 -39.57
N ARG A 303 -1.42 27.54 -38.28
CA ARG A 303 -1.53 28.47 -37.11
C ARG A 303 -2.79 29.34 -37.11
N ASN A 304 -3.86 28.88 -37.78
CA ASN A 304 -5.09 29.65 -37.92
C ASN A 304 -5.91 29.68 -36.62
N PHE A 305 -5.78 28.63 -35.80
CA PHE A 305 -6.52 28.47 -34.57
C PHE A 305 -5.63 27.82 -33.50
N ALA A 306 -5.46 28.50 -32.37
CA ALA A 306 -4.81 27.94 -31.20
C ALA A 306 -5.83 27.11 -30.41
N GLU A 307 -5.52 25.83 -30.18
CA GLU A 307 -6.35 24.90 -29.41
C GLU A 307 -6.30 25.20 -27.90
N LEU A 308 -5.16 25.72 -27.42
CA LEU A 308 -4.92 26.00 -26.02
C LEU A 308 -4.03 27.23 -25.87
N PHE A 309 -4.34 28.03 -24.85
CA PHE A 309 -3.51 29.11 -24.34
C PHE A 309 -3.09 28.79 -22.91
N PHE A 310 -1.83 29.01 -22.58
CA PHE A 310 -1.31 28.80 -21.23
C PHE A 310 -0.35 29.91 -20.83
N HIS A 311 -0.11 30.02 -19.53
CA HIS A 311 0.78 31.02 -18.94
C HIS A 311 1.73 30.33 -17.97
N ILE A 312 3.01 30.68 -18.01
CA ILE A 312 4.06 30.11 -17.16
C ILE A 312 4.80 31.26 -16.49
N GLN A 313 5.01 31.16 -15.17
CA GLN A 313 5.75 32.15 -14.40
C GLN A 313 7.15 31.62 -14.07
N ALA A 314 8.17 32.02 -14.83
CA ALA A 314 9.54 31.51 -14.73
C ALA A 314 10.40 32.21 -13.65
N GLY A 315 9.77 32.64 -12.56
CA GLY A 315 10.45 33.31 -11.44
C GLY A 315 10.91 34.75 -11.75
N ASP A 316 11.50 35.38 -10.72
CA ASP A 316 11.90 36.80 -10.77
C ASP A 316 13.36 37.01 -11.22
N GLN A 317 14.19 35.97 -11.13
CA GLN A 317 15.61 36.02 -11.50
C GLN A 317 15.81 35.34 -12.85
N LEU A 318 16.88 35.72 -13.55
CA LEU A 318 17.25 35.04 -14.78
C LEU A 318 17.70 33.61 -14.44
N GLU A 319 16.92 32.63 -14.87
CA GLU A 319 17.22 31.22 -14.69
C GLU A 319 17.81 30.64 -15.97
N THR A 320 18.97 30.01 -15.84
CA THR A 320 19.63 29.35 -16.98
C THR A 320 18.83 28.16 -17.47
N ILE A 321 18.17 27.43 -16.56
CA ILE A 321 17.29 26.30 -16.86
C ILE A 321 16.11 26.34 -15.90
N TYR A 322 14.89 26.46 -16.46
CA TYR A 322 13.64 26.36 -15.72
C TYR A 322 12.78 25.25 -16.30
N ARG A 323 12.14 24.44 -15.46
CA ARG A 323 11.26 23.35 -15.89
C ARG A 323 9.84 23.63 -15.44
N SER A 324 8.90 23.45 -16.35
CA SER A 324 7.47 23.60 -16.08
C SER A 324 6.71 22.45 -16.71
N VAL A 325 5.68 22.00 -16.01
CA VAL A 325 4.66 21.11 -16.56
C VAL A 325 3.46 21.97 -16.94
N VAL A 326 2.76 21.62 -18.02
CA VAL A 326 1.52 22.26 -18.44
C VAL A 326 0.49 21.17 -18.73
N SER A 327 -0.60 21.14 -17.98
CA SER A 327 -1.68 20.18 -18.22
C SER A 327 -2.35 20.43 -19.57
N LEU A 328 -2.65 19.35 -20.29
CA LEU A 328 -3.31 19.38 -21.58
C LEU A 328 -4.69 18.72 -21.53
N PRO A 329 -5.63 19.18 -22.38
CA PRO A 329 -6.90 18.50 -22.54
C PRO A 329 -6.70 17.13 -23.23
N ALA A 330 -7.58 16.18 -22.91
CA ALA A 330 -7.57 14.83 -23.48
C ALA A 330 -7.77 14.78 -25.02
N SER A 331 -8.14 15.90 -25.65
CA SER A 331 -8.24 16.02 -27.11
C SER A 331 -6.87 16.01 -27.80
N VAL A 332 -5.78 16.31 -27.10
CA VAL A 332 -4.41 16.29 -27.65
C VAL A 332 -3.89 14.86 -27.65
N ASN A 333 -3.75 14.26 -28.84
CA ASN A 333 -3.37 12.86 -29.02
C ASN A 333 -2.26 12.64 -30.07
N SER A 334 -1.62 13.71 -30.53
CA SER A 334 -0.52 13.66 -31.49
C SER A 334 0.39 14.86 -31.29
N ARG A 335 1.48 14.95 -32.06
CA ARG A 335 2.40 16.08 -32.00
C ARG A 335 1.67 17.41 -32.19
N ARG A 336 2.12 18.45 -31.51
CA ARG A 336 1.59 19.82 -31.61
C ARG A 336 2.71 20.82 -31.79
N GLU A 337 2.43 21.91 -32.48
CA GLU A 337 3.32 23.06 -32.51
C GLU A 337 3.01 23.96 -31.31
N VAL A 338 4.03 24.25 -30.52
CA VAL A 338 3.91 25.13 -29.35
C VAL A 338 4.70 26.38 -29.63
N CYS A 339 4.08 27.54 -29.50
CA CYS A 339 4.71 28.84 -29.61
C CYS A 339 4.70 29.53 -28.26
N ILE A 340 5.81 30.11 -27.85
CA ILE A 340 5.98 30.78 -26.57
C ILE A 340 6.49 32.19 -26.81
N HIS A 341 5.85 33.15 -26.14
CA HIS A 341 6.18 34.55 -26.22
C HIS A 341 6.50 35.11 -24.83
N PRO A 342 7.65 35.78 -24.66
CA PRO A 342 7.93 36.52 -23.45
C PRO A 342 7.00 37.73 -23.37
N TYR A 343 6.51 37.98 -22.17
CA TYR A 343 5.64 39.11 -21.92
C TYR A 343 6.34 40.45 -22.15
N GLY A 344 5.65 41.38 -22.83
CA GLY A 344 6.20 42.70 -23.19
C GLY A 344 7.12 42.71 -24.43
N ASP A 345 7.47 41.55 -24.99
CA ASP A 345 8.18 41.44 -26.28
C ASP A 345 7.54 40.38 -27.20
N PRO A 346 6.51 40.77 -27.98
CA PRO A 346 5.84 39.84 -28.89
C PRO A 346 6.69 39.41 -30.10
N GLN A 347 7.82 40.08 -30.36
CA GLN A 347 8.69 39.74 -31.50
C GLN A 347 9.66 38.61 -31.14
N ALA A 348 10.00 38.44 -29.85
CA ALA A 348 10.86 37.36 -29.34
C ALA A 348 10.11 36.01 -29.18
N ARG A 349 9.19 35.70 -30.10
CA ARG A 349 8.41 34.46 -30.07
C ARG A 349 9.24 33.29 -30.63
N GLU A 350 9.30 32.22 -29.86
CA GLU A 350 9.91 30.95 -30.27
C GLU A 350 8.83 29.88 -30.48
N CYS A 351 8.93 29.09 -31.55
CA CYS A 351 7.96 28.03 -31.87
C CYS A 351 8.66 26.70 -32.15
N ARG A 352 8.14 25.60 -31.61
CA ARG A 352 8.67 24.24 -31.80
C ARG A 352 7.59 23.19 -31.87
N TRP A 353 7.83 22.17 -32.69
CA TRP A 353 7.05 20.94 -32.71
C TRP A 353 7.47 20.04 -31.55
N LEU A 354 6.51 19.65 -30.71
CA LEU A 354 6.73 18.74 -29.60
C LEU A 354 6.15 17.36 -29.93
N GLU A 355 6.99 16.33 -29.76
CA GLU A 355 6.57 14.95 -30.00
C GLU A 355 5.64 14.44 -28.90
N TYR A 356 4.70 13.57 -29.31
CA TYR A 356 3.72 12.94 -28.43
C TYR A 356 4.14 11.52 -28.08
N THR A 357 4.27 11.25 -26.78
CA THR A 357 4.60 9.92 -26.25
C THR A 357 3.50 9.45 -25.31
N SER A 358 3.03 8.21 -25.47
CA SER A 358 2.03 7.61 -24.59
C SER A 358 2.56 6.35 -23.90
N GLN A 359 2.28 6.24 -22.61
CA GLN A 359 2.53 5.05 -21.82
C GLN A 359 1.22 4.28 -21.62
N PRO A 360 1.19 2.95 -21.82
CA PRO A 360 0.01 2.17 -21.56
C PRO A 360 -0.29 2.11 -20.05
N LEU A 361 -1.57 1.99 -19.71
CA LEU A 361 -1.99 1.78 -18.32
C LEU A 361 -1.32 0.53 -17.73
N PRO A 362 -0.80 0.62 -16.49
CA PRO A 362 -0.21 -0.52 -15.82
C PRO A 362 -1.30 -1.54 -15.55
N LYS A 363 -1.06 -2.79 -15.93
CA LYS A 363 -1.98 -3.89 -15.60
C LYS A 363 -1.76 -4.25 -14.13
N PRO A 364 -2.81 -4.34 -13.31
CA PRO A 364 -2.65 -4.78 -11.93
C PRO A 364 -2.04 -6.19 -11.92
N SER A 365 -0.93 -6.33 -11.20
CA SER A 365 -0.12 -7.56 -11.17
C SER A 365 -0.58 -8.56 -10.08
N VAL A 366 -1.47 -8.12 -9.19
CA VAL A 366 -1.87 -8.89 -8.01
C VAL A 366 -2.75 -10.06 -8.43
N ARG A 367 -2.19 -11.27 -8.32
CA ARG A 367 -2.91 -12.54 -8.56
C ARG A 367 -2.85 -13.39 -7.30
N SER A 368 -3.99 -13.93 -6.88
CA SER A 368 -4.04 -15.05 -5.95
C SER A 368 -3.34 -16.25 -6.59
N LEU A 369 -2.10 -16.56 -6.17
CA LEU A 369 -1.35 -17.69 -6.69
C LEU A 369 -1.63 -18.92 -5.82
N TRP A 370 -2.02 -20.02 -6.45
CA TRP A 370 -2.01 -21.33 -5.79
C TRP A 370 -0.57 -21.81 -5.64
N THR A 371 -0.22 -22.26 -4.45
CA THR A 371 1.12 -22.72 -4.10
C THR A 371 1.04 -24.15 -3.61
N LEU A 372 1.90 -25.02 -4.13
CA LEU A 372 2.01 -26.41 -3.69
C LEU A 372 3.04 -26.49 -2.56
N ASP A 373 2.64 -27.08 -1.44
CA ASP A 373 3.48 -27.20 -0.26
C ASP A 373 3.31 -28.57 0.42
N GLN A 374 4.26 -28.91 1.28
CA GLN A 374 4.30 -30.17 2.02
C GLN A 374 4.62 -29.91 3.49
N SER A 375 3.80 -30.44 4.39
CA SER A 375 4.04 -30.34 5.83
C SER A 375 4.58 -31.64 6.42
N GLU A 376 5.28 -31.50 7.55
CA GLU A 376 5.72 -32.63 8.36
C GLU A 376 4.81 -32.79 9.58
N CYS A 377 4.31 -34.01 9.78
CA CYS A 377 3.62 -34.39 11.01
C CYS A 377 4.15 -35.76 11.47
N GLN A 378 4.60 -35.83 12.73
CA GLN A 378 5.00 -37.08 13.36
C GLN A 378 3.76 -37.86 13.82
N GLY A 379 3.56 -39.09 13.33
CA GLY A 379 2.45 -39.96 13.71
C GLY A 379 1.15 -39.75 12.91
N CYS A 380 1.03 -38.71 12.08
CA CYS A 380 -0.15 -38.51 11.24
C CYS A 380 -0.25 -39.58 10.15
N ASN A 381 -1.44 -40.18 9.99
CA ASN A 381 -1.77 -41.12 8.90
C ASN A 381 -0.89 -42.40 8.84
N GLU A 382 -0.18 -42.74 9.92
CA GLU A 382 0.60 -43.98 10.04
C GLU A 382 -0.35 -45.17 10.28
N ARG A 383 -0.53 -46.03 9.26
CA ARG A 383 -1.33 -47.27 9.37
C ARG A 383 -0.41 -48.49 9.43
N GLY A 384 -0.51 -49.31 10.48
CA GLY A 384 0.15 -50.62 10.59
C GLY A 384 1.06 -50.82 11.81
N LEU A 385 1.87 -51.87 11.79
CA LEU A 385 2.80 -52.27 12.88
C LEU A 385 3.82 -51.17 13.25
N GLU A 386 4.13 -50.26 12.33
CA GLU A 386 4.98 -49.09 12.57
C GLU A 386 4.35 -48.16 13.62
N SER A 387 3.04 -47.88 13.53
CA SER A 387 2.29 -47.11 14.55
C SER A 387 2.27 -47.83 15.91
N PHE A 388 2.19 -49.17 15.91
CA PHE A 388 2.29 -49.97 17.13
C PHE A 388 3.67 -49.87 17.79
N LEU A 389 4.75 -49.87 17.00
CA LEU A 389 6.13 -49.72 17.51
C LEU A 389 6.40 -48.30 18.04
N VAL A 390 5.86 -47.27 17.39
CA VAL A 390 5.92 -45.89 17.86
C VAL A 390 5.16 -45.73 19.19
N ASN A 391 4.00 -46.39 19.33
CA ASN A 391 3.21 -46.45 20.55
C ASN A 391 3.78 -47.39 21.63
N LEU A 392 4.80 -48.19 21.33
CA LEU A 392 5.53 -49.00 22.31
C LEU A 392 6.76 -48.29 22.89
N ASN A 393 7.05 -47.06 22.47
CA ASN A 393 8.18 -46.31 22.99
C ASN A 393 7.87 -45.74 24.41
N PRO A 394 8.52 -46.25 25.47
CA PRO A 394 8.20 -45.86 26.85
C PRO A 394 8.50 -44.39 27.15
N THR A 395 9.30 -43.71 26.33
CA THR A 395 9.56 -42.27 26.50
C THR A 395 8.35 -41.40 26.16
N ARG A 396 7.40 -41.90 25.35
CA ARG A 396 6.19 -41.16 24.95
C ARG A 396 5.00 -41.42 25.87
N TRP A 397 4.97 -42.54 26.59
CA TRP A 397 3.89 -42.90 27.52
C TRP A 397 3.71 -41.90 28.67
N PHE A 398 4.75 -41.14 28.98
CA PHE A 398 4.75 -40.14 30.04
C PHE A 398 4.48 -38.71 29.53
N ASN A 399 4.33 -38.50 28.22
CA ASN A 399 4.00 -37.18 27.67
C ASN A 399 2.50 -36.92 27.83
N GLY A 400 2.14 -35.91 28.64
CA GLY A 400 0.75 -35.46 28.82
C GLY A 400 0.13 -35.73 30.18
N LEU A 401 0.82 -36.42 31.10
CA LEU A 401 0.35 -36.63 32.47
C LEU A 401 0.55 -35.36 33.31
N ASN A 402 -0.39 -34.41 33.21
CA ASN A 402 -0.30 -33.13 33.93
C ASN A 402 -1.20 -33.07 35.18
N SER A 403 -2.15 -34.01 35.34
CA SER A 403 -2.99 -34.06 36.54
C SER A 403 -2.65 -35.25 37.45
N LYS A 404 -2.72 -35.03 38.77
CA LYS A 404 -2.53 -36.11 39.76
C LYS A 404 -3.52 -37.26 39.57
N MET A 405 -4.69 -36.97 39.00
CA MET A 405 -5.75 -37.94 38.74
C MET A 405 -5.41 -38.86 37.56
N GLU A 406 -4.79 -38.34 36.51
CA GLU A 406 -4.31 -39.11 35.35
C GLU A 406 -3.17 -40.06 35.74
N ILE A 407 -2.24 -39.60 36.59
CA ILE A 407 -1.13 -40.43 37.08
C ILE A 407 -1.67 -41.61 37.91
N THR A 408 -2.68 -41.38 38.76
CA THR A 408 -3.30 -42.46 39.54
C THR A 408 -4.09 -43.44 38.69
N ALA A 409 -4.80 -42.95 37.66
CA ALA A 409 -5.53 -43.81 36.74
C ALA A 409 -4.57 -44.69 35.92
N PHE A 410 -3.49 -44.10 35.40
CA PHE A 410 -2.46 -44.83 34.66
C PHE A 410 -1.79 -45.93 35.52
N ALA A 411 -1.46 -45.63 36.78
CA ALA A 411 -0.88 -46.62 37.69
C ALA A 411 -1.85 -47.79 37.98
N LEU A 412 -3.15 -47.50 38.10
CA LEU A 412 -4.18 -48.52 38.29
C LEU A 412 -4.33 -49.41 37.06
N GLU A 413 -4.42 -48.83 35.86
CA GLU A 413 -4.54 -49.56 34.61
C GLU A 413 -3.33 -50.46 34.33
N MET A 414 -2.12 -49.94 34.56
CA MET A 414 -0.88 -50.72 34.47
C MET A 414 -0.85 -51.86 35.50
N GLY A 415 -1.33 -51.62 36.72
CA GLY A 415 -1.44 -52.65 37.75
C GLY A 415 -2.42 -53.78 37.38
N ILE A 416 -3.57 -53.42 36.80
CA ILE A 416 -4.56 -54.40 36.32
C ILE A 416 -3.98 -55.21 35.17
N MET A 417 -3.32 -54.58 34.20
CA MET A 417 -2.70 -55.25 33.06
C MET A 417 -1.60 -56.23 33.51
N LEU A 418 -0.73 -55.82 34.42
CA LEU A 418 0.27 -56.70 35.03
C LEU A 418 -0.39 -57.88 35.75
N GLY A 419 -1.49 -57.64 36.49
CA GLY A 419 -2.26 -58.69 37.14
C GLY A 419 -2.84 -59.71 36.16
N VAL A 420 -3.44 -59.24 35.06
CA VAL A 420 -4.00 -60.10 34.00
C VAL A 420 -2.91 -60.93 33.33
N VAL A 421 -1.75 -60.34 33.03
CA VAL A 421 -0.60 -61.05 32.47
C VAL A 421 -0.07 -62.11 33.43
N LEU A 422 -0.02 -61.83 34.73
CA LEU A 422 0.41 -62.77 35.75
C LEU A 422 -0.58 -63.94 35.89
N VAL A 423 -1.90 -63.68 35.83
CA VAL A 423 -2.94 -64.70 35.82
C VAL A 423 -2.86 -65.57 34.56
N LEU A 424 -2.65 -64.96 33.38
CA LEU A 424 -2.45 -65.69 32.12
C LEU A 424 -1.18 -66.54 32.15
N LEU A 425 -0.08 -66.03 32.69
CA LEU A 425 1.16 -66.80 32.88
C LEU A 425 0.95 -67.96 33.85
N LEU A 426 0.25 -67.75 34.96
CA LEU A 426 -0.08 -68.82 35.92
C LEU A 426 -1.00 -69.88 35.30
N MET A 427 -2.00 -69.47 34.51
CA MET A 427 -2.86 -70.37 33.74
C MET A 427 -2.05 -71.18 32.71
N CYS A 428 -1.15 -70.55 31.97
CA CYS A 428 -0.28 -71.23 31.02
C CYS A 428 0.66 -72.22 31.73
N LEU A 429 1.32 -71.81 32.82
CA LEU A 429 2.30 -72.65 33.53
C LEU A 429 1.64 -73.79 34.32
N LYS A 430 0.47 -73.58 34.90
CA LYS A 430 -0.19 -74.57 35.78
C LYS A 430 -1.30 -75.37 35.13
N CYS A 431 -1.92 -74.87 34.06
CA CYS A 431 -2.98 -75.60 33.37
C CYS A 431 -2.48 -76.17 32.04
N ILE A 432 -1.83 -75.35 31.20
CA ILE A 432 -1.48 -75.75 29.82
C ILE A 432 -0.24 -76.66 29.79
N VAL A 433 0.82 -76.32 30.54
CA VAL A 433 2.06 -77.14 30.57
C VAL A 433 1.83 -78.58 31.06
N PRO A 434 1.10 -78.86 32.16
CA PRO A 434 0.83 -80.24 32.56
C PRO A 434 -0.10 -80.99 31.60
N LEU A 435 -1.07 -80.31 30.95
CA LEU A 435 -1.90 -80.91 29.90
C LEU A 435 -1.07 -81.33 28.68
N CYS A 436 -0.11 -80.51 28.25
CA CYS A 436 0.82 -80.85 27.16
C CYS A 436 1.81 -81.97 27.55
N CYS A 437 2.18 -82.09 28.82
CA CYS A 437 3.01 -83.20 29.32
C CYS A 437 2.25 -84.54 29.38
N CYS A 438 0.94 -84.53 29.68
CA CYS A 438 0.10 -85.74 29.69
C CYS A 438 -0.18 -86.29 28.27
N LEU A 439 -0.25 -85.43 27.24
CA LEU A 439 -0.41 -85.84 25.84
C LEU A 439 0.81 -86.59 25.26
N LYS A 440 2.01 -86.44 25.85
CA LYS A 440 3.20 -87.20 25.44
C LYS A 440 3.24 -88.64 25.97
N TRP A 441 2.33 -89.05 26.86
CA TRP A 441 2.34 -90.40 27.46
C TRP A 441 1.32 -91.39 26.86
N SER A 442 0.41 -90.96 25.97
CA SER A 442 -0.59 -91.86 25.35
C SER A 442 -0.24 -92.38 23.96
N LEU A 443 0.95 -92.06 23.42
CA LEU A 443 1.43 -92.58 22.13
C LEU A 443 2.74 -93.35 22.34
N LYS A 444 2.64 -94.58 22.86
CA LYS A 444 3.70 -95.58 22.64
C LYS A 444 3.54 -96.13 21.22
N PRO A 445 4.50 -95.93 20.30
CA PRO A 445 4.48 -96.64 19.02
C PRO A 445 4.76 -98.12 19.28
N VAL A 446 3.79 -98.98 18.94
CA VAL A 446 3.98 -100.43 18.82
C VAL A 446 4.91 -100.67 17.63
N THR A 447 6.15 -101.06 17.91
CA THR A 447 7.09 -101.54 16.89
C THR A 447 6.69 -102.94 16.44
N TYR A 448 6.08 -103.06 15.26
CA TYR A 448 6.00 -104.33 14.53
C TYR A 448 7.25 -104.52 13.68
N LYS A 449 7.96 -105.63 13.93
CA LYS A 449 9.07 -106.14 13.13
C LYS A 449 8.56 -107.29 12.25
N ALA A 450 9.16 -107.44 11.07
CA ALA A 450 9.00 -108.52 10.07
C ALA A 450 7.78 -108.38 9.13
N SER A 451 7.82 -108.70 7.84
CA SER A 451 8.87 -109.24 6.97
C SER A 451 8.44 -109.01 5.50
N SER A 452 9.42 -108.71 4.66
CA SER A 452 9.47 -108.88 3.19
C SER A 452 8.40 -109.80 2.58
N LYS A 453 7.61 -109.25 1.64
CA LYS A 453 7.20 -109.96 0.41
C LYS A 453 6.69 -109.01 -0.70
N LYS A 454 7.49 -109.00 -1.79
CA LYS A 454 7.15 -108.91 -3.23
C LYS A 454 6.13 -107.87 -3.77
N ARG A 455 6.68 -106.99 -4.63
CA ARG A 455 6.28 -106.63 -6.02
C ARG A 455 4.77 -106.60 -6.36
N GLN A 456 4.28 -105.46 -6.83
CA GLN A 456 4.09 -105.16 -8.28
C GLN A 456 3.63 -103.72 -8.51
N LEU A 457 4.03 -103.20 -9.69
CA LEU A 457 3.62 -101.93 -10.30
C LEU A 457 2.11 -101.89 -10.63
N ILE A 458 1.55 -100.67 -10.71
CA ILE A 458 0.66 -100.08 -11.76
C ILE A 458 0.22 -98.71 -11.19
N LEU A 459 0.82 -97.58 -11.60
CA LEU A 459 0.38 -96.69 -12.69
C LEU A 459 -1.12 -96.36 -12.66
N GLU A 460 -1.51 -95.18 -12.18
CA GLU A 460 -2.38 -94.27 -12.94
C GLU A 460 -2.34 -92.86 -12.35
N LYS A 461 -2.05 -91.91 -13.24
CA LYS A 461 -2.33 -90.48 -13.09
C LYS A 461 -3.80 -90.26 -13.43
N PHE A 462 -4.49 -89.47 -12.63
CA PHE A 462 -5.28 -88.34 -13.12
C PHE A 462 -5.10 -87.18 -12.15
#